data_AF-A0A9X2T4K5-F1
#
_entry.id   AF-A0A9X2T4K5-F1
#
_cell.length_a   1.000
_cell.length_b   1.000
_cell.length_c   1.000
_cell.angle_alpha   90.00
_cell.angle_beta   90.00
_cell.angle_gamma   90.00
#
_symmetry.space_group_name_H-M   'P 1'
#
loop_
_entity.id
_entity.type
_entity.pdbx_description
1 polymer ?
#
loop_
_entity_poly.entity_id
_entity_poly.type
_entity_poly.pdbx_seq_one_letter_code
_entity_poly.pdbx_strand_id
1 'polypeptide(L)'
;MEPCQGPRETTRPPSFAVPPLACDCHSHILGPVERYPYVENRSFTPPDASPQAYLAMLGALGIERMVVVQPSVYGADNRRTADAVGELGVGRARGVAMVGQNVDAAELRALDDAGIRATRFITTAGGGPSLDNLPGVARKVAEVGWHIEMYVPLDTWPKVLPVIETLPVSVVFDHMGGLKADVPDDDPILGQILRLLDTGRHWVKLCGYRNSQTGYPYGDVTPLARRFVERVPERCVWGTDWPHTAIKGRMPDDGELLDLLGEWVPDVDTRKRILVDNPARLYRFA
;
A
#
# COMPACT_ATOMS: atom_id res chain seq x y z
N MET A 1 -21.22 11.82 -9.30
CA MET A 1 -20.86 10.59 -8.57
C MET A 1 -21.04 10.88 -7.10
N GLU A 2 -21.79 10.06 -6.37
CA GLU A 2 -21.98 10.23 -4.92
C GLU A 2 -20.64 10.10 -4.18
N PRO A 3 -20.33 10.95 -3.19
CA PRO A 3 -19.12 10.82 -2.40
C PRO A 3 -19.07 9.47 -1.66
N CYS A 4 -17.88 8.89 -1.53
CA CYS A 4 -17.65 7.76 -0.63
C CYS A 4 -17.81 8.17 0.82
N GLN A 5 -18.03 7.19 1.69
CA GLN A 5 -17.95 7.40 3.13
C GLN A 5 -16.52 7.78 3.53
N GLY A 6 -16.40 8.66 4.52
CA GLY A 6 -15.11 8.99 5.14
C GLY A 6 -14.67 7.93 6.15
N PRO A 7 -13.40 7.99 6.59
CA PRO A 7 -12.90 7.11 7.63
C PRO A 7 -13.63 7.38 8.95
N ARG A 8 -13.48 6.48 9.91
CA ARG A 8 -14.01 6.72 11.26
C ARG A 8 -13.31 7.93 11.88
N GLU A 9 -14.07 8.73 12.63
CA GLU A 9 -13.52 9.89 13.37
C GLU A 9 -12.65 9.44 14.56
N THR A 10 -12.88 8.23 15.06
CA THR A 10 -12.17 7.66 16.20
C THR A 10 -11.66 6.26 15.86
N THR A 11 -10.42 6.02 16.24
CA THR A 11 -9.70 4.76 16.14
C THR A 11 -9.42 4.28 17.55
N ARG A 12 -9.67 3.00 17.84
CA ARG A 12 -9.32 2.46 19.15
C ARG A 12 -7.83 2.11 19.22
N PRO A 13 -7.21 2.14 20.41
CA PRO A 13 -5.87 1.60 20.57
C PRO A 13 -5.82 0.07 20.28
N PRO A 14 -4.69 -0.45 19.77
CA PRO A 14 -4.47 -1.88 19.60
C PRO A 14 -4.35 -2.59 20.95
N SER A 15 -4.62 -3.89 20.96
CA SER A 15 -4.56 -4.77 22.14
C SER A 15 -3.15 -5.17 22.55
N PHE A 16 -2.14 -4.87 21.72
CA PHE A 16 -0.73 -5.18 21.98
C PHE A 16 0.15 -3.93 21.88
N ALA A 17 1.31 -3.98 22.54
CA ALA A 17 2.30 -2.92 22.45
C ALA A 17 2.93 -2.88 21.06
N VAL A 18 2.67 -1.81 20.31
CA VAL A 18 3.26 -1.57 19.00
C VAL A 18 4.74 -1.19 19.18
N PRO A 19 5.68 -1.83 18.46
CA PRO A 19 7.09 -1.54 18.62
C PRO A 19 7.41 -0.11 18.16
N PRO A 20 8.36 0.59 18.81
CA PRO A 20 8.85 1.88 18.33
C PRO A 20 9.27 1.80 16.86
N LEU A 21 9.15 2.92 16.15
CA LEU A 21 9.39 3.02 14.71
C LEU A 21 8.47 2.13 13.86
N ALA A 22 7.35 1.60 14.37
CA ALA A 22 6.37 0.92 13.54
C ALA A 22 5.93 1.82 12.37
N CYS A 23 5.67 1.20 11.22
CA CYS A 23 5.38 1.89 9.98
C CYS A 23 4.04 1.44 9.39
N ASP A 24 3.16 2.40 9.12
CA ASP A 24 2.01 2.20 8.25
C ASP A 24 2.46 2.31 6.78
N CYS A 25 2.49 1.19 6.06
CA CYS A 25 3.03 1.12 4.71
C CYS A 25 2.01 1.33 3.60
N HIS A 26 0.75 1.67 3.92
CA HIS A 26 -0.26 1.94 2.92
C HIS A 26 -1.31 2.90 3.46
N SER A 27 -1.25 4.15 3.01
CA SER A 27 -2.24 5.18 3.34
C SER A 27 -2.41 6.16 2.19
N HIS A 28 -3.46 6.97 2.22
CA HIS A 28 -3.70 8.06 1.28
C HIS A 28 -4.01 9.33 2.04
N ILE A 29 -3.52 10.48 1.54
CA ILE A 29 -3.95 11.79 1.99
C ILE A 29 -4.79 12.42 0.88
N LEU A 30 -5.95 12.96 1.25
CA LEU A 30 -6.95 13.46 0.30
C LEU A 30 -7.34 14.88 0.65
N GLY A 31 -7.57 15.67 -0.39
CA GLY A 31 -7.93 17.07 -0.32
C GLY A 31 -6.86 18.01 0.24
N PRO A 32 -7.19 19.30 0.39
CA PRO A 32 -8.47 19.88 -0.01
C PRO A 32 -8.62 19.95 -1.53
N VAL A 33 -9.81 19.60 -2.04
CA VAL A 33 -10.06 19.44 -3.49
C VAL A 33 -9.85 20.73 -4.29
N GLU A 34 -10.03 21.88 -3.65
CA GLU A 34 -9.83 23.21 -4.26
C GLU A 34 -8.37 23.46 -4.61
N ARG A 35 -7.43 22.86 -3.87
CA ARG A 35 -5.98 22.96 -4.13
C ARG A 35 -5.48 21.77 -4.95
N TYR A 36 -6.05 20.59 -4.71
CA TYR A 36 -5.67 19.34 -5.35
C TYR A 36 -6.90 18.73 -6.03
N PRO A 37 -7.22 19.14 -7.26
CA PRO A 37 -8.42 18.66 -7.95
C PRO A 37 -8.30 17.18 -8.32
N TYR A 38 -9.42 16.47 -8.26
CA TYR A 38 -9.50 15.08 -8.70
C TYR A 38 -9.68 14.97 -10.22
N VAL A 39 -9.16 13.90 -10.82
CA VAL A 39 -9.32 13.61 -12.25
C VAL A 39 -10.79 13.30 -12.60
N GLU A 40 -11.20 13.66 -13.82
CA GLU A 40 -12.59 13.46 -14.27
C GLU A 40 -12.98 11.99 -14.38
N ASN A 41 -12.06 11.13 -14.83
CA ASN A 41 -12.26 9.70 -15.08
C ASN A 41 -12.02 8.79 -13.85
N ARG A 42 -12.10 9.35 -12.64
CA ARG A 42 -11.97 8.59 -11.39
C ARG A 42 -13.15 7.62 -11.18
N SER A 43 -12.89 6.47 -10.55
CA SER A 43 -13.94 5.48 -10.23
C SER A 43 -14.72 5.78 -8.94
N PHE A 44 -14.20 6.67 -8.09
CA PHE A 44 -14.83 7.07 -6.84
C PHE A 44 -14.48 8.54 -6.48
N THR A 45 -15.29 9.17 -5.62
CA THR A 45 -15.02 10.54 -5.11
C THR A 45 -14.94 10.49 -3.59
N PRO A 46 -13.77 10.56 -2.97
CA PRO A 46 -13.66 10.50 -1.52
C PRO A 46 -13.83 11.88 -0.88
N PRO A 47 -14.20 11.95 0.42
CA PRO A 47 -14.10 13.20 1.17
C PRO A 47 -12.62 13.54 1.43
N ASP A 48 -12.38 14.76 1.89
CA ASP A 48 -11.06 15.17 2.36
C ASP A 48 -10.61 14.32 3.55
N ALA A 49 -9.32 14.01 3.58
CA ALA A 49 -8.68 13.19 4.59
C ALA A 49 -7.30 13.79 4.87
N SER A 50 -7.24 14.68 5.86
CA SER A 50 -6.08 15.55 6.10
C SER A 50 -4.92 14.82 6.79
N PRO A 51 -3.67 15.32 6.66
CA PRO A 51 -2.54 14.83 7.43
C PRO A 51 -2.75 14.87 8.94
N GLN A 52 -3.49 15.86 9.45
CA GLN A 52 -3.78 15.99 10.88
C GLN A 52 -4.69 14.87 11.38
N ALA A 53 -5.74 14.52 10.61
CA ALA A 53 -6.60 13.38 10.93
C ALA A 53 -5.83 12.06 10.86
N TYR A 54 -4.97 11.91 9.86
CA TYR A 54 -4.09 10.75 9.73
C TYR A 54 -3.13 10.61 10.92
N LEU A 55 -2.48 11.70 11.35
CA LEU A 55 -1.60 11.70 12.52
C LEU A 55 -2.34 11.38 13.82
N ALA A 56 -3.60 11.81 13.97
CA ALA A 56 -4.42 11.46 15.11
C ALA A 56 -4.71 9.95 15.15
N MET A 57 -5.05 9.35 14.00
CA MET A 57 -5.23 7.90 13.85
C MET A 57 -3.94 7.15 14.20
N LEU A 58 -2.80 7.53 13.62
CA LEU A 58 -1.51 6.90 13.91
C LEU A 58 -1.10 7.05 15.38
N GLY A 59 -1.43 8.17 16.01
CA GLY A 59 -1.22 8.41 17.44
C GLY A 59 -2.01 7.44 18.32
N ALA A 60 -3.26 7.12 17.94
CA ALA A 60 -4.06 6.09 18.63
C ALA A 60 -3.46 4.69 18.47
N LEU A 61 -2.82 4.41 17.33
CA LEU A 61 -2.15 3.14 17.06
C LEU A 61 -0.74 3.03 17.67
N GLY A 62 -0.08 4.15 17.99
CA GLY A 62 1.33 4.16 18.37
C GLY A 62 2.29 3.91 17.20
N ILE A 63 1.90 4.29 15.97
CA ILE A 63 2.72 4.17 14.77
C ILE A 63 3.48 5.47 14.50
N GLU A 64 4.77 5.35 14.17
CA GLU A 64 5.69 6.51 14.10
C GLU A 64 6.15 6.84 12.68
N ARG A 65 6.11 5.87 11.76
CA ARG A 65 6.49 6.03 10.35
C ARG A 65 5.33 5.73 9.43
N MET A 66 5.35 6.31 8.22
CA MET A 66 4.23 6.20 7.29
C MET A 66 4.67 6.28 5.84
N VAL A 67 3.88 5.63 4.99
CA VAL A 67 4.00 5.68 3.54
C VAL A 67 2.69 6.22 2.96
N VAL A 68 2.77 7.39 2.33
CA VAL A 68 1.65 8.02 1.63
C VAL A 68 1.67 7.56 0.17
N VAL A 69 0.71 6.73 -0.18
CA VAL A 69 0.58 6.15 -1.52
C VAL A 69 -0.32 7.05 -2.36
N GLN A 70 0.10 7.36 -3.59
CA GLN A 70 -0.72 8.11 -4.55
C GLN A 70 -2.04 7.36 -4.84
N PRO A 71 -3.20 7.94 -4.50
CA PRO A 71 -4.49 7.37 -4.86
C PRO A 71 -4.84 7.71 -6.32
N SER A 72 -5.63 6.86 -6.98
CA SER A 72 -5.97 7.02 -8.40
C SER A 72 -6.78 8.29 -8.71
N VAL A 73 -7.42 8.90 -7.71
CA VAL A 73 -8.24 10.11 -7.87
C VAL A 73 -7.43 11.34 -8.30
N TYR A 74 -6.11 11.32 -8.12
CA TYR A 74 -5.20 12.36 -8.60
C TYR A 74 -4.50 12.00 -9.91
N GLY A 75 -4.66 10.77 -10.41
CA GLY A 75 -3.91 10.26 -11.55
C GLY A 75 -2.40 10.43 -11.34
N ALA A 76 -1.73 11.00 -12.34
CA ALA A 76 -0.29 11.28 -12.30
C ALA A 76 0.09 12.63 -11.65
N ASP A 77 -0.87 13.40 -11.13
CA ASP A 77 -0.56 14.61 -10.36
C ASP A 77 -0.12 14.23 -8.94
N ASN A 78 1.19 14.07 -8.76
CA ASN A 78 1.78 13.62 -7.50
C ASN A 78 1.95 14.74 -6.45
N ARG A 79 1.52 15.98 -6.75
CA ARG A 79 1.75 17.13 -5.87
C ARG A 79 1.14 16.93 -4.48
N ARG A 80 -0.09 16.40 -4.39
CA ARG A 80 -0.71 16.16 -3.08
C ARG A 80 0.11 15.18 -2.24
N THR A 81 0.54 14.07 -2.84
CA THR A 81 1.31 13.03 -2.16
C THR A 81 2.68 13.54 -1.73
N ALA A 82 3.39 14.27 -2.59
CA ALA A 82 4.67 14.88 -2.26
C ALA A 82 4.54 15.93 -1.14
N ASP A 83 3.55 16.84 -1.23
CA ASP A 83 3.29 17.85 -0.20
C ASP A 83 2.94 17.17 1.14
N ALA A 84 2.14 16.09 1.13
CA ALA A 84 1.79 15.33 2.33
C ALA A 84 3.02 14.72 3.00
N VAL A 85 3.97 14.17 2.23
CA VAL A 85 5.24 13.66 2.78
C VAL A 85 6.02 14.77 3.46
N GLY A 86 6.06 15.96 2.86
CA GLY A 86 6.66 17.16 3.47
C GLY A 86 5.97 17.58 4.77
N GLU A 87 4.64 17.66 4.78
CA GLU A 87 3.81 18.02 5.94
C GLU A 87 3.97 17.03 7.10
N LEU A 88 4.06 15.72 6.80
CA LEU A 88 4.24 14.66 7.78
C LEU A 88 5.69 14.56 8.28
N GLY A 89 6.64 15.04 7.47
CA GLY A 89 8.07 15.11 7.77
C GLY A 89 8.87 14.00 7.12
N VAL A 90 9.79 14.37 6.24
CA VAL A 90 10.66 13.46 5.47
C VAL A 90 11.59 12.58 6.32
N GLY A 91 11.70 12.79 7.63
CA GLY A 91 12.39 11.84 8.52
C GLY A 91 11.59 10.56 8.78
N ARG A 92 10.26 10.66 8.76
CA ARG A 92 9.34 9.58 9.15
C ARG A 92 8.28 9.23 8.11
N ALA A 93 8.12 10.06 7.08
CA ALA A 93 7.24 9.80 5.96
C ALA A 93 8.02 9.48 4.67
N ARG A 94 7.45 8.58 3.86
CA ARG A 94 7.83 8.32 2.47
C ARG A 94 6.59 8.35 1.59
N GLY A 95 6.79 8.47 0.29
CA GLY A 95 5.68 8.41 -0.65
C GLY A 95 5.87 7.41 -1.78
N VAL A 96 4.76 7.11 -2.43
CA VAL A 96 4.68 6.30 -3.65
C VAL A 96 3.96 7.14 -4.68
N ALA A 97 4.63 7.49 -5.77
CA ALA A 97 4.06 8.29 -6.84
C ALA A 97 3.35 7.41 -7.87
N MET A 98 2.67 8.05 -8.82
CA MET A 98 2.22 7.44 -10.06
C MET A 98 2.90 8.18 -11.21
N VAL A 99 3.91 7.56 -11.81
CA VAL A 99 4.63 8.15 -12.94
C VAL A 99 4.28 7.46 -14.26
N GLY A 100 4.22 8.23 -15.34
CA GLY A 100 3.92 7.74 -16.68
C GLY A 100 5.17 7.35 -17.47
N GLN A 101 4.97 6.79 -18.66
CA GLN A 101 6.04 6.41 -19.58
C GLN A 101 6.97 7.59 -19.97
N ASN A 102 6.45 8.82 -19.91
CA ASN A 102 7.14 10.04 -20.32
C ASN A 102 7.91 10.70 -19.18
N VAL A 103 7.87 10.16 -17.96
CA VAL A 103 8.64 10.69 -16.82
C VAL A 103 10.12 10.78 -17.19
N ASP A 104 10.74 11.92 -16.89
CA ASP A 104 12.15 12.15 -17.15
C ASP A 104 13.00 12.04 -15.87
N ALA A 105 14.32 12.07 -16.03
CA ALA A 105 15.25 11.91 -14.92
C ALA A 105 15.22 13.10 -13.95
N ALA A 106 14.84 14.30 -14.40
CA ALA A 106 14.74 15.47 -13.54
C ALA A 106 13.50 15.38 -12.63
N GLU A 107 12.37 14.97 -13.19
CA GLU A 107 11.14 14.71 -12.45
C GLU A 107 11.32 13.57 -11.43
N LEU A 108 11.95 12.46 -11.82
CA LEU A 108 12.25 11.37 -10.89
C LEU A 108 13.15 11.81 -9.72
N ARG A 109 14.18 12.61 -9.99
CA ARG A 109 15.03 13.18 -8.93
C ARG A 109 14.25 14.10 -8.00
N ALA A 110 13.44 15.01 -8.56
CA ALA A 110 12.62 15.91 -7.75
C ALA A 110 11.64 15.16 -6.83
N LEU A 111 11.04 14.08 -7.32
CA LEU A 111 10.18 13.22 -6.51
C LEU A 111 10.99 12.44 -5.45
N ASP A 112 12.18 11.92 -5.80
CA ASP A 112 13.04 11.24 -4.82
C ASP A 112 13.51 12.20 -3.71
N ASP A 113 13.89 13.43 -4.05
CA ASP A 113 14.24 14.48 -3.09
C ASP A 113 13.04 14.85 -2.18
N ALA A 114 11.81 14.80 -2.71
CA ALA A 114 10.58 14.98 -1.96
C ALA A 114 10.21 13.78 -1.06
N GLY A 115 11.01 12.71 -1.04
CA GLY A 115 10.79 11.53 -0.20
C GLY A 115 9.98 10.41 -0.85
N ILE A 116 9.73 10.48 -2.16
CA ILE A 116 9.12 9.38 -2.91
C ILE A 116 10.14 8.26 -3.11
N ARG A 117 9.71 6.99 -2.98
CA ARG A 117 10.59 5.82 -3.05
C ARG A 117 10.11 4.72 -3.98
N ALA A 118 8.95 4.92 -4.60
CA ALA A 118 8.33 3.93 -5.47
C ALA A 118 7.34 4.58 -6.44
N THR A 119 7.00 3.83 -7.49
CA THR A 119 5.87 4.14 -8.35
C THR A 119 4.78 3.09 -8.23
N ARG A 120 3.53 3.49 -8.41
CA ARG A 120 2.36 2.61 -8.35
C ARG A 120 1.79 2.29 -9.73
N PHE A 121 1.42 1.04 -9.94
CA PHE A 121 0.58 0.56 -11.04
C PHE A 121 -0.74 0.04 -10.45
N ILE A 122 -1.79 0.86 -10.56
CA ILE A 122 -3.14 0.50 -10.15
C ILE A 122 -4.08 0.56 -11.35
N THR A 123 -4.71 -0.57 -11.70
CA THR A 123 -5.68 -0.63 -12.81
C THR A 123 -7.11 -0.89 -12.35
N THR A 124 -7.32 -1.15 -11.05
CA THR A 124 -8.63 -1.45 -10.45
C THR A 124 -9.53 -0.22 -10.29
N ALA A 125 -8.98 1.00 -10.36
CA ALA A 125 -9.68 2.22 -9.96
C ALA A 125 -9.71 3.34 -11.02
N GLY A 126 -9.37 3.03 -12.29
CA GLY A 126 -9.23 4.04 -13.35
C GLY A 126 -8.07 5.02 -13.11
N GLY A 127 -7.69 5.83 -14.10
CA GLY A 127 -6.66 6.89 -13.94
C GLY A 127 -5.20 6.44 -13.76
N GLY A 128 -4.94 5.13 -13.61
CA GLY A 128 -3.59 4.56 -13.47
C GLY A 128 -2.80 4.40 -14.78
N PRO A 129 -1.48 4.15 -14.69
CA PRO A 129 -0.62 3.95 -15.86
C PRO A 129 -0.95 2.63 -16.58
N SER A 130 -0.81 2.61 -17.91
CA SER A 130 -0.94 1.38 -18.69
C SER A 130 0.14 0.36 -18.33
N LEU A 131 -0.24 -0.90 -18.16
CA LEU A 131 0.67 -2.01 -17.91
C LEU A 131 1.61 -2.29 -19.08
N ASP A 132 1.26 -1.87 -20.31
CA ASP A 132 2.16 -1.99 -21.48
C ASP A 132 3.45 -1.20 -21.27
N ASN A 133 3.40 -0.15 -20.45
CA ASN A 133 4.54 0.70 -20.12
C ASN A 133 5.38 0.21 -18.95
N LEU A 134 4.95 -0.87 -18.29
CA LEU A 134 5.57 -1.39 -17.06
C LEU A 134 7.09 -1.63 -17.23
N PRO A 135 7.60 -2.31 -18.28
CA PRO A 135 9.04 -2.53 -18.43
C PRO A 135 9.83 -1.24 -18.67
N GLY A 136 9.23 -0.27 -19.37
CA GLY A 136 9.85 1.03 -19.64
C GLY A 136 9.99 1.87 -18.38
N VAL A 137 8.91 1.97 -17.60
CA VAL A 137 8.90 2.68 -16.32
C VAL A 137 9.83 1.98 -15.32
N ALA A 138 9.79 0.64 -15.23
CA ALA A 138 10.65 -0.14 -14.34
C ALA A 138 12.14 0.14 -14.55
N ARG A 139 12.59 0.26 -15.82
CA ARG A 139 13.98 0.62 -16.13
C ARG A 139 14.35 2.02 -15.64
N LYS A 140 13.45 3.01 -15.81
CA LYS A 140 13.70 4.39 -15.37
C LYS A 140 13.76 4.50 -13.85
N VAL A 141 12.81 3.90 -13.15
CA VAL A 141 12.74 3.98 -11.68
C VAL A 141 13.86 3.16 -11.00
N ALA A 142 14.43 2.17 -11.70
CA ALA A 142 15.63 1.47 -11.24
C ALA A 142 16.83 2.43 -11.05
N GLU A 143 16.96 3.46 -11.89
CA GLU A 143 18.06 4.43 -11.85
C GLU A 143 18.10 5.25 -10.54
N VAL A 144 16.95 5.38 -9.87
CA VAL A 144 16.80 6.08 -8.58
C VAL A 144 16.59 5.11 -7.39
N GLY A 145 16.73 3.80 -7.64
CA GLY A 145 16.60 2.75 -6.63
C GLY A 145 15.17 2.58 -6.11
N TRP A 146 14.17 2.89 -6.92
CA TRP A 146 12.76 2.73 -6.57
C TRP A 146 12.27 1.30 -6.81
N HIS A 147 11.20 0.94 -6.12
CA HIS A 147 10.41 -0.26 -6.39
C HIS A 147 9.06 0.10 -7.02
N ILE A 148 8.30 -0.94 -7.40
CA ILE A 148 6.94 -0.80 -7.93
C ILE A 148 5.94 -1.36 -6.94
N GLU A 149 4.86 -0.62 -6.68
CA GLU A 149 3.68 -1.13 -5.97
C GLU A 149 2.58 -1.46 -6.98
N MET A 150 1.95 -2.63 -6.84
CA MET A 150 1.00 -3.11 -7.84
C MET A 150 -0.30 -3.61 -7.25
N TYR A 151 -1.40 -3.08 -7.77
CA TYR A 151 -2.76 -3.55 -7.49
C TYR A 151 -3.58 -3.65 -8.77
N VAL A 152 -3.82 -4.88 -9.25
CA VAL A 152 -4.53 -5.16 -10.51
C VAL A 152 -5.66 -6.16 -10.30
N PRO A 153 -6.67 -6.20 -11.18
CA PRO A 153 -7.70 -7.25 -11.16
C PRO A 153 -7.08 -8.66 -11.28
N LEU A 154 -7.74 -9.67 -10.70
CA LEU A 154 -7.21 -11.03 -10.66
C LEU A 154 -6.97 -11.65 -12.05
N ASP A 155 -7.83 -11.33 -13.01
CA ASP A 155 -7.72 -11.78 -14.40
C ASP A 155 -6.52 -11.18 -15.17
N THR A 156 -5.91 -10.14 -14.60
CA THR A 156 -4.75 -9.45 -15.17
C THR A 156 -3.43 -10.13 -14.77
N TRP A 157 -3.39 -10.78 -13.60
CA TRP A 157 -2.16 -11.41 -13.08
C TRP A 157 -1.50 -12.41 -14.02
N PRO A 158 -2.21 -13.33 -14.71
CA PRO A 158 -1.57 -14.29 -15.61
C PRO A 158 -0.71 -13.65 -16.72
N LYS A 159 -1.03 -12.42 -17.13
CA LYS A 159 -0.26 -11.67 -18.14
C LYS A 159 0.92 -10.93 -17.54
N VAL A 160 0.79 -10.45 -16.30
CA VAL A 160 1.75 -9.54 -15.67
C VAL A 160 2.82 -10.28 -14.88
N LEU A 161 2.49 -11.40 -14.23
CA LEU A 161 3.44 -12.15 -13.40
C LEU A 161 4.71 -12.59 -14.18
N PRO A 162 4.62 -13.10 -15.43
CA PRO A 162 5.81 -13.40 -16.23
C PRO A 162 6.66 -12.16 -16.54
N VAL A 163 6.03 -10.98 -16.68
CA VAL A 163 6.76 -9.72 -16.90
C VAL A 163 7.53 -9.32 -15.63
N ILE A 164 6.89 -9.45 -14.45
CA ILE A 164 7.50 -9.14 -13.14
C ILE A 164 8.81 -9.89 -12.92
N GLU A 165 8.89 -11.16 -13.34
CA GLU A 165 10.10 -11.99 -13.22
C GLU A 165 11.32 -11.32 -13.87
N THR A 166 11.11 -10.59 -14.97
CA THR A 166 12.15 -9.96 -15.78
C THR A 166 12.49 -8.52 -15.39
N LEU A 167 11.72 -7.90 -14.48
CA LEU A 167 11.92 -6.49 -14.15
C LEU A 167 13.23 -6.26 -13.38
N PRO A 168 13.89 -5.11 -13.60
CA PRO A 168 15.12 -4.75 -12.89
C PRO A 168 14.87 -4.24 -11.46
N VAL A 169 13.61 -4.22 -10.99
CA VAL A 169 13.21 -3.67 -9.69
C VAL A 169 12.30 -4.65 -8.95
N SER A 170 12.26 -4.50 -7.64
CA SER A 170 11.30 -5.17 -6.77
C SER A 170 9.86 -4.76 -7.09
N VAL A 171 8.94 -5.70 -6.87
CA VAL A 171 7.49 -5.44 -6.90
C VAL A 171 6.90 -5.74 -5.52
N VAL A 172 6.04 -4.85 -5.06
CA VAL A 172 5.21 -5.01 -3.86
C VAL A 172 3.80 -5.35 -4.32
N PHE A 173 3.31 -6.51 -3.92
CA PHE A 173 1.92 -6.93 -4.15
C PHE A 173 1.02 -6.27 -3.10
N ASP A 174 0.26 -5.26 -3.50
CA ASP A 174 -0.71 -4.58 -2.62
C ASP A 174 -1.83 -5.55 -2.24
N HIS A 175 -2.33 -5.44 -0.99
CA HIS A 175 -3.47 -6.21 -0.47
C HIS A 175 -3.36 -7.73 -0.75
N MET A 176 -2.20 -8.34 -0.49
CA MET A 176 -1.94 -9.75 -0.79
C MET A 176 -2.25 -10.14 -2.26
N GLY A 177 -1.97 -9.22 -3.19
CA GLY A 177 -2.26 -9.39 -4.62
C GLY A 177 -3.73 -9.26 -4.99
N GLY A 178 -4.59 -8.80 -4.07
CA GLY A 178 -6.05 -8.76 -4.27
C GLY A 178 -6.71 -10.13 -4.30
N LEU A 179 -6.01 -11.18 -3.87
CA LEU A 179 -6.55 -12.54 -3.77
C LEU A 179 -7.76 -12.57 -2.83
N LYS A 180 -8.77 -13.39 -3.13
CA LYS A 180 -9.89 -13.57 -2.21
C LYS A 180 -9.45 -14.39 -0.99
N ALA A 181 -10.05 -14.13 0.16
CA ALA A 181 -9.73 -14.82 1.41
C ALA A 181 -9.86 -16.35 1.31
N ASP A 182 -10.80 -16.85 0.50
CA ASP A 182 -11.09 -18.26 0.25
C ASP A 182 -10.28 -18.87 -0.91
N VAL A 183 -9.22 -18.20 -1.38
CA VAL A 183 -8.38 -18.70 -2.47
C VAL A 183 -7.82 -20.11 -2.15
N PRO A 184 -7.98 -21.10 -3.06
CA PRO A 184 -7.43 -22.44 -2.88
C PRO A 184 -5.91 -22.47 -2.73
N ASP A 185 -5.38 -23.50 -2.07
CA ASP A 185 -3.92 -23.68 -1.91
C ASP A 185 -3.19 -23.87 -3.25
N ASP A 186 -3.86 -24.50 -4.22
CA ASP A 186 -3.35 -24.80 -5.56
C ASP A 186 -3.66 -23.70 -6.59
N ASP A 187 -4.14 -22.53 -6.15
CA ASP A 187 -4.41 -21.41 -7.04
C ASP A 187 -3.12 -20.96 -7.77
N PRO A 188 -3.16 -20.85 -9.11
CA PRO A 188 -1.97 -20.56 -9.90
C PRO A 188 -1.41 -19.15 -9.66
N ILE A 189 -2.26 -18.16 -9.34
CA ILE A 189 -1.85 -16.78 -9.07
C ILE A 189 -1.14 -16.73 -7.72
N LEU A 190 -1.76 -17.30 -6.67
CA LEU A 190 -1.14 -17.41 -5.35
C LEU A 190 0.21 -18.13 -5.45
N GLY A 191 0.25 -19.28 -6.11
CA GLY A 191 1.46 -20.08 -6.26
C GLY A 191 2.60 -19.30 -6.95
N GLN A 192 2.30 -18.50 -7.98
CA GLN A 192 3.32 -17.71 -8.67
C GLN A 192 3.76 -16.48 -7.86
N ILE A 193 2.84 -15.80 -7.15
CA ILE A 193 3.21 -14.71 -6.22
C ILE A 193 4.15 -15.25 -5.14
N LEU A 194 3.84 -16.40 -4.53
CA LEU A 194 4.71 -17.01 -3.52
C LEU A 194 6.10 -17.37 -4.08
N ARG A 195 6.18 -17.95 -5.29
CA ARG A 195 7.47 -18.20 -5.96
C ARG A 195 8.28 -16.94 -6.21
N LEU A 196 7.62 -15.84 -6.59
CA LEU A 196 8.26 -14.54 -6.75
C LEU A 196 8.78 -14.03 -5.40
N LEU A 197 8.01 -14.14 -4.34
CA LEU A 197 8.43 -13.75 -2.99
C LEU A 197 9.64 -14.58 -2.50
N ASP A 198 9.67 -15.89 -2.78
CA ASP A 198 10.77 -16.81 -2.42
C ASP A 198 12.12 -16.39 -3.04
N THR A 199 12.13 -15.62 -4.13
CA THR A 199 13.38 -15.06 -4.70
C THR A 199 14.06 -14.06 -3.76
N GLY A 200 13.36 -13.60 -2.73
CA GLY A 200 13.82 -12.54 -1.84
C GLY A 200 13.86 -11.16 -2.50
N ARG A 201 13.34 -10.96 -3.71
CA ARG A 201 13.30 -9.64 -4.36
C ARG A 201 11.99 -8.90 -4.16
N HIS A 202 10.88 -9.61 -4.07
CA HIS A 202 9.54 -9.04 -4.08
C HIS A 202 8.94 -8.98 -2.67
N TRP A 203 7.86 -8.23 -2.50
CA TRP A 203 7.25 -7.96 -1.20
C TRP A 203 5.73 -8.07 -1.27
N VAL A 204 5.06 -8.20 -0.13
CA VAL A 204 3.61 -8.24 -0.04
C VAL A 204 3.11 -7.36 1.11
N LYS A 205 2.01 -6.64 0.87
CA LYS A 205 1.32 -5.86 1.91
C LYS A 205 0.20 -6.69 2.53
N LEU A 206 0.26 -6.85 3.85
CA LEU A 206 -0.74 -7.53 4.69
C LEU A 206 -1.92 -6.58 5.02
N CYS A 207 -2.46 -5.88 4.02
CA CYS A 207 -3.62 -5.00 4.16
C CYS A 207 -4.90 -5.78 3.80
N GLY A 208 -5.37 -6.63 4.71
CA GLY A 208 -6.20 -7.80 4.34
C GLY A 208 -7.72 -7.66 4.35
N TYR A 209 -8.31 -6.65 4.99
CA TYR A 209 -9.78 -6.59 5.12
C TYR A 209 -10.51 -6.47 3.77
N ARG A 210 -9.83 -5.98 2.72
CA ARG A 210 -10.34 -5.94 1.35
C ARG A 210 -10.41 -7.32 0.68
N ASN A 211 -9.70 -8.31 1.21
CA ASN A 211 -9.68 -9.69 0.71
C ASN A 211 -10.85 -10.50 1.27
N SER A 212 -11.43 -10.06 2.40
CA SER A 212 -12.54 -10.74 3.08
C SER A 212 -13.74 -10.92 2.15
N GLN A 213 -14.35 -12.10 2.21
CA GLN A 213 -15.58 -12.44 1.51
C GLN A 213 -16.80 -12.40 2.45
N THR A 214 -16.57 -12.41 3.77
CA THR A 214 -17.63 -12.40 4.79
C THR A 214 -17.83 -11.04 5.45
N GLY A 215 -16.89 -10.10 5.26
CA GLY A 215 -16.91 -8.79 5.90
C GLY A 215 -16.45 -8.85 7.36
N TYR A 216 -16.75 -7.80 8.14
CA TYR A 216 -16.36 -7.74 9.55
C TYR A 216 -16.84 -8.98 10.33
N PRO A 217 -16.02 -9.61 11.20
CA PRO A 217 -14.72 -9.17 11.71
C PRO A 217 -13.49 -9.55 10.87
N TYR A 218 -13.68 -9.93 9.60
CA TYR A 218 -12.60 -10.24 8.64
C TYR A 218 -11.73 -11.45 9.01
N GLY A 219 -12.20 -12.32 9.92
CA GLY A 219 -11.47 -13.51 10.36
C GLY A 219 -11.25 -14.55 9.26
N ASP A 220 -12.05 -14.49 8.18
CA ASP A 220 -11.86 -15.33 7.00
C ASP A 220 -10.55 -15.06 6.26
N VAL A 221 -9.92 -13.90 6.46
CA VAL A 221 -8.64 -13.52 5.85
C VAL A 221 -7.45 -14.21 6.52
N THR A 222 -7.59 -14.64 7.78
CA THR A 222 -6.48 -15.20 8.58
C THR A 222 -5.71 -16.33 7.89
N PRO A 223 -6.34 -17.35 7.28
CA PRO A 223 -5.62 -18.40 6.57
C PRO A 223 -4.73 -17.85 5.44
N LEU A 224 -5.25 -16.94 4.61
CA LEU A 224 -4.49 -16.34 3.51
C LEU A 224 -3.29 -15.53 4.03
N ALA A 225 -3.51 -14.68 5.04
CA ALA A 225 -2.43 -13.85 5.60
C ALA A 225 -1.32 -14.71 6.21
N ARG A 226 -1.68 -15.79 6.93
CA ARG A 226 -0.71 -16.72 7.52
C ARG A 226 0.13 -17.44 6.46
N ARG A 227 -0.42 -17.79 5.30
CA ARG A 227 0.36 -18.38 4.19
C ARG A 227 1.55 -17.48 3.78
N PHE A 228 1.36 -16.16 3.75
CA PHE A 228 2.46 -15.22 3.44
C PHE A 228 3.43 -15.07 4.61
N VAL A 229 2.90 -14.88 5.83
CA VAL A 229 3.71 -14.67 7.04
C VAL A 229 4.60 -15.89 7.33
N GLU A 230 4.05 -17.10 7.22
CA GLU A 230 4.78 -18.33 7.54
C GLU A 230 5.85 -18.64 6.49
N ARG A 231 5.63 -18.24 5.22
CA ARG A 231 6.55 -18.55 4.12
C ARG A 231 7.64 -17.50 3.93
N VAL A 232 7.30 -16.22 4.03
CA VAL A 232 8.21 -15.09 3.73
C VAL A 232 8.04 -13.91 4.71
N PRO A 233 8.21 -14.12 6.03
CA PRO A 233 8.01 -13.06 7.02
C PRO A 233 8.91 -11.84 6.81
N GLU A 234 10.10 -12.04 6.23
CA GLU A 234 11.05 -10.98 5.85
C GLU A 234 10.70 -10.22 4.56
N ARG A 235 9.59 -10.56 3.90
CA ARG A 235 9.05 -9.85 2.73
C ARG A 235 7.62 -9.36 2.92
N CYS A 236 7.11 -9.43 4.14
CA CYS A 236 5.81 -8.88 4.51
C CYS A 236 5.93 -7.49 5.12
N VAL A 237 5.08 -6.56 4.70
CA VAL A 237 4.86 -5.26 5.37
C VAL A 237 3.37 -5.08 5.64
N TRP A 238 3.00 -4.15 6.50
CA TRP A 238 1.59 -3.90 6.86
C TRP A 238 1.22 -2.44 6.66
N GLY A 239 -0.06 -2.17 6.37
CA GLY A 239 -0.60 -0.81 6.34
C GLY A 239 -2.09 -0.78 6.62
N THR A 240 -2.59 0.37 7.03
CA THR A 240 -3.99 0.60 7.42
C THR A 240 -4.93 0.62 6.22
N ASP A 241 -4.42 1.10 5.09
CA ASP A 241 -5.19 1.54 3.94
C ASP A 241 -6.15 2.71 4.25
N TRP A 242 -5.84 3.47 5.31
CA TRP A 242 -6.55 4.70 5.65
C TRP A 242 -6.48 5.68 4.46
N PRO A 243 -7.57 6.35 4.06
CA PRO A 243 -8.85 6.52 4.76
C PRO A 243 -9.93 5.55 4.25
N HIS A 244 -9.54 4.35 3.80
CA HIS A 244 -10.42 3.27 3.35
C HIS A 244 -11.30 3.66 2.15
N THR A 245 -10.71 4.31 1.16
CA THR A 245 -11.43 4.79 -0.02
C THR A 245 -12.24 3.67 -0.70
N ALA A 246 -13.38 4.05 -1.29
CA ALA A 246 -14.30 3.14 -1.98
C ALA A 246 -14.91 2.00 -1.12
N ILE A 247 -14.73 2.02 0.20
CA ILE A 247 -15.49 1.16 1.11
C ILE A 247 -16.89 1.75 1.32
N LYS A 248 -17.89 0.86 1.38
CA LYS A 248 -19.28 1.18 1.69
C LYS A 248 -19.76 0.32 2.86
N GLY A 249 -20.64 0.87 3.68
CA GLY A 249 -21.25 0.17 4.80
C GLY A 249 -20.46 0.39 6.09
N ARG A 250 -20.07 -0.69 6.77
CA ARG A 250 -19.26 -0.57 7.99
C ARG A 250 -17.84 -0.16 7.64
N MET A 251 -17.46 1.04 8.07
CA MET A 251 -16.09 1.51 7.94
C MET A 251 -15.17 0.76 8.92
N PRO A 252 -13.98 0.29 8.48
CA PRO A 252 -13.02 -0.38 9.36
C PRO A 252 -12.58 0.51 10.53
N ASP A 253 -12.19 -0.12 11.63
CA ASP A 253 -11.41 0.51 12.70
C ASP A 253 -9.95 0.13 12.52
N ASP A 254 -9.04 1.10 12.38
CA ASP A 254 -7.63 0.79 12.15
C ASP A 254 -7.01 0.01 13.32
N GLY A 255 -7.53 0.18 14.55
CA GLY A 255 -7.08 -0.58 15.72
C GLY A 255 -7.50 -2.06 15.66
N GLU A 256 -8.68 -2.34 15.11
CA GLU A 256 -9.13 -3.72 14.83
C GLU A 256 -8.29 -4.35 13.72
N LEU A 257 -7.94 -3.58 12.67
CA LEU A 257 -7.08 -4.06 11.58
C LEU A 257 -5.66 -4.37 12.07
N LEU A 258 -5.12 -3.55 12.98
CA LEU A 258 -3.81 -3.81 13.57
C LEU A 258 -3.85 -5.01 14.52
N ASP A 259 -4.93 -5.20 15.29
CA ASP A 259 -5.11 -6.41 16.10
C ASP A 259 -5.24 -7.68 15.27
N LEU A 260 -5.84 -7.61 14.09
CA LEU A 260 -5.91 -8.72 13.15
C LEU A 260 -4.51 -9.14 12.68
N LEU A 261 -3.58 -8.18 12.45
CA LEU A 261 -2.17 -8.51 12.24
C LEU A 261 -1.56 -9.23 13.45
N GLY A 262 -1.91 -8.83 14.68
CA GLY A 262 -1.48 -9.50 15.90
C GLY A 262 -1.95 -10.95 16.00
N GLU A 263 -3.13 -11.28 15.46
CA GLU A 263 -3.64 -12.65 15.36
C GLU A 263 -2.86 -13.47 14.32
N TRP A 264 -2.51 -12.86 13.20
CA TRP A 264 -1.72 -13.52 12.14
C TRP A 264 -0.28 -13.77 12.58
N VAL A 265 0.27 -12.88 13.40
CA VAL A 265 1.69 -12.85 13.80
C VAL A 265 1.83 -12.75 15.33
N PRO A 266 1.56 -13.83 16.08
CA PRO A 266 1.64 -13.82 17.54
C PRO A 266 3.07 -13.62 18.05
N ASP A 267 4.07 -14.05 17.27
CA ASP A 267 5.49 -13.86 17.60
C ASP A 267 5.90 -12.38 17.52
N VAL A 268 6.46 -11.86 18.61
CA VAL A 268 6.80 -10.44 18.76
C VAL A 268 7.91 -10.02 17.80
N ASP A 269 8.92 -10.86 17.60
CA ASP A 269 10.06 -10.53 16.73
C ASP A 269 9.66 -10.52 15.25
N THR A 270 8.83 -11.47 14.83
CA THR A 270 8.27 -11.50 13.47
C THR A 270 7.38 -10.30 13.23
N ARG A 271 6.54 -9.92 14.20
CA ARG A 271 5.69 -8.74 14.09
C ARG A 271 6.51 -7.45 14.06
N LYS A 272 7.56 -7.33 14.88
CA LYS A 272 8.53 -6.23 14.80
C LYS A 272 9.19 -6.18 13.43
N ARG A 273 9.59 -7.32 12.87
CA ARG A 273 10.16 -7.37 11.52
C ARG A 273 9.21 -6.77 10.49
N ILE A 274 7.93 -7.17 10.52
CA ILE A 274 6.90 -6.70 9.57
C ILE A 274 6.57 -5.22 9.74
N LEU A 275 6.51 -4.73 10.99
CA LEU A 275 6.14 -3.34 11.29
C LEU A 275 7.33 -2.36 11.24
N VAL A 276 8.56 -2.83 11.45
CA VAL A 276 9.73 -1.96 11.67
C VAL A 276 10.84 -2.23 10.65
N ASP A 277 11.43 -3.43 10.67
CA ASP A 277 12.68 -3.70 9.95
C ASP A 277 12.44 -3.80 8.43
N ASN A 278 11.37 -4.48 8.03
CA ASN A 278 10.98 -4.66 6.63
C ASN A 278 10.63 -3.31 5.97
N PRO A 279 9.76 -2.45 6.56
CA PRO A 279 9.50 -1.12 6.03
C PRO A 279 10.74 -0.23 5.96
N ALA A 280 11.63 -0.32 6.97
CA ALA A 280 12.88 0.43 6.98
C ALA A 280 13.71 0.14 5.73
N ARG A 281 13.88 -1.15 5.40
CA ARG A 281 14.61 -1.59 4.21
C ARG A 281 13.87 -1.24 2.92
N LEU A 282 12.56 -1.52 2.84
CA LEU A 282 11.78 -1.35 1.60
C LEU A 282 11.69 0.13 1.19
N TYR A 283 11.42 1.02 2.15
CA TYR A 283 11.21 2.45 1.89
C TYR A 283 12.43 3.32 2.22
N ARG A 284 13.57 2.71 2.54
CA ARG A 284 14.85 3.42 2.79
C ARG A 284 14.67 4.50 3.87
N PHE A 285 14.08 4.11 5.00
CA PHE A 285 14.11 4.95 6.20
C PHE A 285 15.51 4.91 6.80
N ALA A 286 15.97 6.06 7.30
CA ALA A 286 17.27 6.19 7.97
C ALA A 286 17.19 5.72 9.43
#